data_AF-A0A849R323-F1
#
_entry.id   AF-A0A849R323-F1
#
_cell.length_a   1.000
_cell.length_b   1.000
_cell.length_c   1.000
_cell.angle_alpha   90.00
_cell.angle_beta   90.00
_cell.angle_gamma   90.00
#
_symmetry.space_group_name_H-M   'P 1'
#
loop_
_entity.id
_entity.type
_entity.pdbx_description
1 polymer ?
#
loop_
_entity_poly.entity_id
_entity_poly.type
_entity_poly.pdbx_seq_one_letter_code
_entity_poly.pdbx_strand_id
1 'polypeptide(L)'
;MLEEKKTAEGVKVNSNPRYGDERLMDEIEEKAKTGKKEDVIESLNLFEKKWKILPVGPARDFIYSMREYEDNEIKEKAEEVYSNSLKERDEKVRKSLENMTKSFSASFLLIQSKMKDLSRAFDISKQMADNAKDIPRILSVAFEPIPRLQSKLKDLVEFQSALNEAITKHATAMQRITTPLPMLSSPILRAESLFSNVTDRELESKKSLSEVLEKDEEEIEHEIQFISEQNEDFLFNFEAYEHLYDLERYLRGLIQVRIIGPNKSNLENKIPPEMIEEWKSRKEEEEKNPLIDGNYELIDYSDFTDLKHIFEKGRNYKLFEDIINQEHFKAVISKLHEMDPIRKKIAHSRPLSKKEFDRLILYTEDISKIFKD
;
A
#
# COMPACT_ATOMS: atom_id res chain seq x y z
N MET A 1 -34.14 21.12 42.57
CA MET A 1 -33.01 20.94 41.64
C MET A 1 -31.94 20.22 42.43
N LEU A 2 -31.85 18.90 42.24
CA LEU A 2 -30.84 18.03 42.83
C LEU A 2 -29.83 17.74 41.73
N GLU A 3 -28.58 18.15 41.91
CA GLU A 3 -27.46 17.77 41.05
C GLU A 3 -27.17 16.29 41.27
N GLU A 4 -27.37 15.47 40.24
CA GLU A 4 -26.95 14.08 40.20
C GLU A 4 -25.43 14.02 40.06
N LYS A 5 -24.74 13.51 41.09
CA LYS A 5 -23.33 13.11 41.03
C LYS A 5 -23.19 11.95 40.05
N LYS A 6 -22.41 12.11 38.98
CA LYS A 6 -22.02 11.01 38.11
C LYS A 6 -20.91 10.21 38.78
N THR A 7 -21.27 9.18 39.53
CA THR A 7 -20.32 8.12 39.90
C THR A 7 -19.95 7.30 38.66
N ALA A 8 -18.68 6.90 38.56
CA ALA A 8 -18.07 6.15 37.45
C ALA A 8 -18.60 4.70 37.28
N GLU A 9 -19.86 4.45 37.58
CA GLU A 9 -20.54 3.18 37.34
C GLU A 9 -21.13 3.19 35.92
N GLY A 10 -20.31 2.92 34.90
CA GLY A 10 -20.87 2.88 33.54
C GLY A 10 -19.97 2.49 32.37
N VAL A 11 -18.66 2.36 32.55
CA VAL A 11 -17.78 1.98 31.44
C VAL A 11 -17.67 0.45 31.36
N LYS A 12 -18.58 -0.18 30.61
CA LYS A 12 -18.42 -1.58 30.18
C LYS A 12 -17.64 -1.60 28.87
N VAL A 13 -16.35 -1.93 28.94
CA VAL A 13 -15.52 -2.18 27.77
C VAL A 13 -15.70 -3.64 27.33
N ASN A 14 -15.96 -3.85 26.05
CA ASN A 14 -16.18 -5.16 25.46
C ASN A 14 -14.82 -5.74 25.01
N SER A 15 -14.28 -6.73 25.72
CA SER A 15 -12.95 -7.30 25.44
C SER A 15 -13.03 -8.52 24.51
N ASN A 16 -12.19 -8.53 23.47
CA ASN A 16 -11.94 -9.66 22.56
C ASN A 16 -10.44 -10.01 22.66
N PRO A 17 -10.03 -11.29 22.83
CA PRO A 17 -8.82 -11.55 23.60
C PRO A 17 -7.50 -11.62 22.81
N ARG A 18 -6.46 -10.96 23.32
CA ARG A 18 -5.05 -11.16 22.93
C ARG A 18 -4.19 -11.44 24.17
N TYR A 19 -3.82 -12.71 24.30
CA TYR A 19 -3.13 -13.33 25.45
C TYR A 19 -1.75 -12.73 25.73
N GLY A 20 -1.67 -11.86 26.74
CA GLY A 20 -0.41 -11.37 27.31
C GLY A 20 -0.55 -10.01 27.98
N ASP A 21 -1.25 -9.09 27.32
CA ASP A 21 -1.45 -7.71 27.80
C ASP A 21 -2.76 -7.52 28.61
N GLU A 22 -3.69 -8.47 28.54
CA GLU A 22 -4.96 -8.43 29.28
C GLU A 22 -4.77 -8.36 30.79
N ARG A 23 -3.93 -9.23 31.38
CA ARG A 23 -3.76 -9.26 32.83
C ARG A 23 -3.29 -7.92 33.42
N LEU A 24 -2.52 -7.17 32.63
CA LEU A 24 -2.02 -5.87 33.05
C LEU A 24 -3.06 -4.76 32.80
N MET A 25 -3.82 -4.84 31.71
CA MET A 25 -4.97 -3.95 31.51
C MET A 25 -6.03 -4.18 32.59
N ASP A 26 -6.30 -5.42 32.97
CA ASP A 26 -7.18 -5.77 34.09
C ASP A 26 -6.67 -5.12 35.39
N GLU A 27 -5.37 -5.21 35.68
CA GLU A 27 -4.78 -4.56 36.86
C GLU A 27 -4.95 -3.03 36.84
N ILE A 28 -4.74 -2.40 35.69
CA ILE A 28 -4.89 -0.95 35.48
C ILE A 28 -6.35 -0.54 35.67
N GLU A 29 -7.28 -1.27 35.05
CA GLU A 29 -8.71 -1.00 35.16
C GLU A 29 -9.23 -1.25 36.58
N GLU A 30 -8.80 -2.33 37.24
CA GLU A 30 -9.19 -2.63 38.63
C GLU A 30 -8.73 -1.54 39.60
N LYS A 31 -7.51 -0.99 39.42
CA LYS A 31 -7.03 0.16 40.19
C LYS A 31 -7.88 1.40 39.93
N ALA A 32 -8.19 1.69 38.67
CA ALA A 32 -9.02 2.85 38.31
C ALA A 32 -10.48 2.74 38.85
N LYS A 33 -11.05 1.53 38.88
CA LYS A 33 -12.42 1.26 39.37
C LYS A 33 -12.62 1.56 40.86
N THR A 34 -11.56 1.59 41.66
CA THR A 34 -11.67 1.95 43.09
C THR A 34 -12.22 3.36 43.30
N GLY A 35 -12.06 4.25 42.32
CA GLY A 35 -12.43 5.67 42.39
C GLY A 35 -11.59 6.49 43.35
N LYS A 36 -10.60 5.87 44.02
CA LYS A 36 -9.65 6.60 44.87
C LYS A 36 -8.63 7.27 44.00
N LYS A 37 -8.42 8.56 44.23
CA LYS A 37 -7.54 9.39 43.41
C LYS A 37 -6.15 8.79 43.23
N GLU A 38 -5.57 8.29 44.33
CA GLU A 38 -4.23 7.70 44.34
C GLU A 38 -4.16 6.45 43.45
N ASP A 39 -5.19 5.61 43.48
CA ASP A 39 -5.26 4.37 42.70
C ASP A 39 -5.46 4.68 41.21
N VAL A 40 -6.25 5.71 40.86
CA VAL A 40 -6.40 6.16 39.46
C VAL A 40 -5.08 6.72 38.93
N ILE A 41 -4.38 7.55 39.70
CA ILE A 41 -3.06 8.08 39.30
C ILE A 41 -2.04 6.93 39.14
N GLU A 42 -2.05 5.94 40.04
CA GLU A 42 -1.21 4.75 39.91
C GLU A 42 -1.52 3.96 38.63
N SER A 43 -2.79 3.83 38.27
CA SER A 43 -3.22 3.16 37.03
C SER A 43 -2.68 3.88 35.77
N LEU A 44 -2.70 5.21 35.74
CA LEU A 44 -2.15 6.01 34.66
C LEU A 44 -0.62 5.86 34.55
N ASN A 45 0.09 5.78 35.68
CA ASN A 45 1.53 5.54 35.71
C ASN A 45 1.89 4.13 35.22
N LEU A 46 1.12 3.11 35.60
CA LEU A 46 1.29 1.74 35.10
C LEU A 46 1.06 1.67 33.60
N PHE A 47 0.04 2.39 33.11
CA PHE A 47 -0.23 2.51 31.69
C PHE A 47 0.95 3.13 30.94
N GLU A 48 1.44 4.30 31.38
CA GLU A 48 2.57 5.00 30.77
C GLU A 48 3.85 4.15 30.74
N LYS A 49 4.12 3.43 31.83
CA LYS A 49 5.27 2.53 31.92
C LYS A 49 5.23 1.39 30.91
N LYS A 50 4.03 0.86 30.64
CA LYS A 50 3.83 -0.28 29.74
C LYS A 50 3.76 0.16 28.28
N TRP A 51 2.97 1.19 27.98
CA TRP A 51 2.71 1.65 26.63
C TRP A 51 3.35 3.01 26.40
N LYS A 52 4.58 2.97 25.87
CA LYS A 52 5.25 4.18 25.37
C LYS A 52 4.51 4.85 24.22
N ILE A 53 3.74 4.07 23.45
CA ILE A 53 2.90 4.54 22.35
C ILE A 53 1.48 4.06 22.65
N LEU A 54 0.50 4.94 22.51
CA LEU A 54 -0.89 4.63 22.81
C LEU A 54 -1.38 3.51 21.89
N PRO A 55 -1.72 2.33 22.42
CA PRO A 55 -2.28 1.24 21.64
C PRO A 55 -3.70 1.62 21.16
N VAL A 56 -4.21 0.93 20.14
CA VAL A 56 -5.61 1.04 19.72
C VAL A 56 -6.54 0.18 20.61
N GLY A 57 -7.84 0.48 20.58
CA GLY A 57 -8.86 -0.30 21.28
C GLY A 57 -9.01 0.04 22.78
N PRO A 58 -9.31 -0.94 23.65
CA PRO A 58 -9.67 -0.72 25.06
C PRO A 58 -8.73 0.19 25.84
N ALA A 59 -7.42 0.05 25.63
CA ALA A 59 -6.40 0.84 26.30
C ALA A 59 -6.41 2.33 25.86
N ARG A 60 -6.78 2.62 24.62
CA ARG A 60 -7.01 4.00 24.15
C ARG A 60 -8.24 4.59 24.81
N ASP A 61 -9.31 3.81 24.85
CA ASP A 61 -10.60 4.23 25.39
C ASP A 61 -10.49 4.51 26.90
N PHE A 62 -9.67 3.73 27.60
CA PHE A 62 -9.28 4.00 28.99
C PHE A 62 -8.66 5.39 29.15
N ILE A 63 -7.62 5.73 28.39
CA ILE A 63 -6.99 7.06 28.48
C ILE A 63 -7.98 8.18 28.13
N TYR A 64 -8.84 8.00 27.13
CA TYR A 64 -9.86 9.00 26.82
C TYR A 64 -10.87 9.19 27.94
N SER A 65 -11.32 8.10 28.58
CA SER A 65 -12.22 8.20 29.73
C SER A 65 -11.57 8.93 30.91
N MET A 66 -10.26 8.76 31.13
CA MET A 66 -9.54 9.46 32.20
C MET A 66 -9.31 10.95 31.92
N ARG A 67 -9.28 11.37 30.65
CA ARG A 67 -9.22 12.80 30.26
C ARG A 67 -10.54 13.54 30.51
N GLU A 68 -11.64 12.80 30.62
CA GLU A 68 -12.97 13.31 30.94
C GLU A 68 -13.31 13.17 32.43
N TYR A 69 -12.34 12.74 33.26
CA TYR A 69 -12.54 12.54 34.69
C TYR A 69 -12.83 13.85 35.43
N GLU A 70 -13.66 13.80 36.48
CA GLU A 70 -14.10 15.00 37.22
C GLU A 70 -12.97 15.66 38.03
N ASP A 71 -12.01 14.88 38.54
CA ASP A 71 -10.85 15.39 39.27
C ASP A 71 -9.79 15.96 38.31
N ASN A 72 -9.43 17.22 38.50
CA ASN A 72 -8.48 17.93 37.63
C ASN A 72 -7.08 17.30 37.61
N GLU A 73 -6.61 16.72 38.70
CA GLU A 73 -5.26 16.13 38.75
C GLU A 73 -5.19 14.83 37.96
N ILE A 74 -6.25 14.03 38.00
CA ILE A 74 -6.38 12.82 37.17
C ILE A 74 -6.41 13.23 35.69
N LYS A 75 -7.18 14.26 35.36
CA LYS A 75 -7.28 14.78 33.99
C LYS A 75 -5.94 15.30 33.46
N GLU A 76 -5.23 16.10 34.26
CA GLU A 76 -3.90 16.61 33.92
C GLU A 76 -2.92 15.46 33.71
N LYS A 77 -2.94 14.44 34.58
CA LYS A 77 -2.08 13.27 34.43
C LYS A 77 -2.44 12.45 33.19
N ALA A 78 -3.72 12.27 32.87
CA ALA A 78 -4.15 11.56 31.66
C ALA A 78 -3.73 12.32 30.39
N GLU A 79 -3.78 13.65 30.39
CA GLU A 79 -3.30 14.48 29.28
C GLU A 79 -1.77 14.38 29.11
N GLU A 80 -1.03 14.31 30.22
CA GLU A 80 0.42 14.09 30.19
C GLU A 80 0.76 12.74 29.55
N VAL A 81 0.13 11.65 30.00
CA VAL A 81 0.33 10.30 29.45
C VAL A 81 -0.02 10.26 27.96
N TYR A 82 -1.14 10.86 27.59
CA TYR A 82 -1.56 10.98 26.18
C TYR A 82 -0.52 11.75 25.35
N SER A 83 -0.07 12.91 25.83
CA SER A 83 0.92 13.75 25.14
C SER A 83 2.28 13.06 24.96
N ASN A 84 2.74 12.35 25.99
CA ASN A 84 3.99 11.58 25.93
C ASN A 84 3.89 10.45 24.90
N SER A 85 2.73 9.78 24.85
CA SER A 85 2.48 8.71 23.88
C SER A 85 2.45 9.18 22.43
N LEU A 86 1.96 10.40 22.18
CA LEU A 86 2.00 11.04 20.86
C LEU A 86 3.43 11.38 20.45
N LYS A 87 4.24 11.98 21.34
CA LYS A 87 5.64 12.31 21.06
C LYS A 87 6.46 11.08 20.68
N GLU A 88 6.28 9.96 21.37
CA GLU A 88 6.96 8.69 21.06
C GLU A 88 6.47 8.09 19.73
N ARG A 89 5.18 8.24 19.40
CA ARG A 89 4.65 7.86 18.08
C ARG A 89 5.31 8.69 16.98
N ASP A 90 5.33 10.00 17.13
CA ASP A 90 5.91 10.93 16.15
C ASP A 90 7.39 10.67 15.92
N GLU A 91 8.15 10.45 17.01
CA GLU A 91 9.58 10.13 16.93
C GLU A 91 9.84 8.79 16.23
N LYS A 92 8.99 7.77 16.48
CA LYS A 92 9.07 6.48 15.79
C LYS A 92 8.74 6.59 14.31
N VAL A 93 7.69 7.33 13.97
CA VAL A 93 7.29 7.61 12.58
C VAL A 93 8.39 8.37 11.85
N ARG A 94 8.94 9.43 12.47
CA ARG A 94 10.06 10.21 11.95
C ARG A 94 11.29 9.34 11.66
N LYS A 95 11.71 8.51 12.62
CA LYS A 95 12.84 7.57 12.41
C LYS A 95 12.57 6.56 11.29
N SER A 96 11.33 6.06 11.20
CA SER A 96 10.92 5.16 10.12
C SER A 96 11.00 5.84 8.76
N LEU A 97 10.50 7.08 8.66
CA LEU A 97 10.54 7.89 7.45
C LEU A 97 11.98 8.20 7.05
N GLU A 98 12.83 8.61 8.00
CA GLU A 98 14.26 8.85 7.73
C GLU A 98 14.98 7.61 7.18
N ASN A 99 14.70 6.44 7.75
CA ASN A 99 15.27 5.18 7.27
C ASN A 99 14.75 4.84 5.87
N MET A 100 13.46 5.07 5.61
CA MET A 100 12.85 4.87 4.30
C MET A 100 13.46 5.82 3.26
N THR A 101 13.54 7.12 3.55
CA THR A 101 14.15 8.14 2.68
C THR A 101 15.61 7.81 2.40
N LYS A 102 16.40 7.38 3.40
CA LYS A 102 17.79 6.93 3.20
C LYS A 102 17.88 5.71 2.29
N SER A 103 16.96 4.76 2.44
CA SER A 103 16.92 3.57 1.58
C SER A 103 16.54 3.95 0.14
N PHE A 104 15.54 4.81 -0.04
CA PHE A 104 15.12 5.29 -1.36
C PHE A 104 16.21 6.14 -2.02
N SER A 105 16.85 7.05 -1.29
CA SER A 105 17.91 7.89 -1.84
C SER A 105 19.12 7.07 -2.27
N ALA A 106 19.51 6.04 -1.49
CA ALA A 106 20.57 5.12 -1.90
C ALA A 106 20.21 4.35 -3.18
N SER A 107 18.99 3.83 -3.28
CA SER A 107 18.51 3.16 -4.51
C SER A 107 18.43 4.13 -5.69
N PHE A 108 17.95 5.35 -5.48
CA PHE A 108 17.83 6.37 -6.52
C PHE A 108 19.19 6.83 -7.02
N LEU A 109 20.14 7.11 -6.13
CA LEU A 109 21.53 7.45 -6.49
C LEU A 109 22.21 6.32 -7.27
N LEU A 110 21.95 5.06 -6.91
CA LEU A 110 22.45 3.91 -7.66
C LEU A 110 21.85 3.85 -9.08
N ILE A 111 20.54 4.09 -9.21
CA ILE A 111 19.85 4.15 -10.51
C ILE A 111 20.41 5.31 -11.34
N GLN A 112 20.54 6.50 -10.77
CA GLN A 112 21.06 7.70 -11.43
C GLN A 112 22.51 7.49 -11.90
N SER A 113 23.36 6.87 -11.09
CA SER A 113 24.74 6.49 -11.45
C SER A 113 24.75 5.57 -12.67
N LYS A 114 23.90 4.54 -12.68
CA LYS A 114 23.80 3.61 -13.81
C LYS A 114 23.23 4.28 -15.08
N MET A 115 22.29 5.21 -14.94
CA MET A 115 21.77 5.99 -16.08
C MET A 115 22.86 6.90 -16.68
N LYS A 116 23.72 7.51 -15.85
CA LYS A 116 24.87 8.30 -16.35
C LYS A 116 25.85 7.44 -17.14
N ASP A 117 26.13 6.22 -16.68
CA ASP A 117 26.99 5.28 -17.41
C ASP A 117 26.37 4.87 -18.75
N LEU A 118 25.05 4.65 -18.78
CA LEU A 118 24.30 4.34 -19.99
C LEU A 118 24.32 5.52 -20.99
N SER A 119 24.08 6.75 -20.52
CA SER A 119 24.16 7.96 -21.35
C SER A 119 25.54 8.11 -21.99
N ARG A 120 26.62 7.89 -21.23
CA ARG A 120 27.99 7.90 -21.78
C ARG A 120 28.20 6.84 -22.86
N ALA A 121 27.62 5.65 -22.68
CA ALA A 121 27.69 4.60 -23.69
C ALA A 121 26.98 5.00 -24.98
N PHE A 122 25.81 5.65 -24.88
CA PHE A 122 25.09 6.21 -26.03
C PHE A 122 25.86 7.34 -26.71
N ASP A 123 26.47 8.26 -25.96
CA ASP A 123 27.29 9.34 -26.53
C ASP A 123 28.51 8.80 -27.29
N ILE A 124 29.17 7.78 -26.75
CA ILE A 124 30.27 7.09 -27.44
C ILE A 124 29.76 6.42 -28.72
N SER A 125 28.60 5.76 -28.67
CA SER A 125 27.98 5.15 -29.85
C SER A 125 27.64 6.19 -30.92
N LYS A 126 27.08 7.33 -30.51
CA LYS A 126 26.75 8.45 -31.40
C LYS A 126 28.00 9.08 -32.01
N GLN A 127 29.05 9.32 -31.23
CA GLN A 127 30.34 9.76 -31.76
C GLN A 127 30.93 8.75 -32.74
N MET A 128 30.82 7.45 -32.47
CA MET A 128 31.25 6.41 -33.42
C MET A 128 30.44 6.44 -34.71
N ALA A 129 29.12 6.64 -34.63
CA ALA A 129 28.24 6.75 -35.80
C ALA A 129 28.49 8.03 -36.61
N ASP A 130 28.77 9.16 -35.95
CA ASP A 130 29.09 10.42 -36.62
C ASP A 130 30.49 10.36 -37.27
N ASN A 131 31.48 9.77 -36.60
CA ASN A 131 32.77 9.46 -37.22
C ASN A 131 32.63 8.43 -38.34
N ALA A 132 31.60 7.58 -38.31
CA ALA A 132 31.28 6.64 -39.37
C ALA A 132 30.62 7.28 -40.61
N LYS A 133 30.25 8.56 -40.56
CA LYS A 133 29.85 9.31 -41.76
C LYS A 133 31.06 9.73 -42.60
N ASP A 134 32.25 9.81 -41.99
CA ASP A 134 33.53 10.03 -42.69
C ASP A 134 34.19 8.72 -43.14
N ILE A 135 33.69 7.59 -42.65
CA ILE A 135 34.18 6.23 -42.96
C ILE A 135 34.03 5.83 -44.44
N PRO A 136 33.06 6.29 -45.27
CA PRO A 136 33.11 6.04 -46.72
C PRO A 136 34.38 6.59 -47.39
N ARG A 137 35.06 7.57 -46.76
CA ARG A 137 36.34 8.13 -47.25
C ARG A 137 37.57 7.40 -46.71
N ILE A 138 37.42 6.60 -45.66
CA ILE A 138 38.50 5.83 -44.99
C ILE A 138 38.43 4.33 -45.36
N LEU A 139 37.24 3.77 -45.63
CA LEU A 139 37.03 2.36 -45.96
C LEU A 139 37.52 1.91 -47.34
N SER A 140 38.09 2.81 -48.16
CA SER A 140 38.89 2.37 -49.30
C SER A 140 40.26 1.80 -48.88
N VAL A 141 40.62 1.90 -47.60
CA VAL A 141 41.87 1.34 -47.06
C VAL A 141 41.58 0.58 -45.76
N ALA A 142 41.79 -0.73 -45.82
CA ALA A 142 41.87 -1.69 -44.70
C ALA A 142 40.56 -2.08 -44.00
N PHE A 143 40.06 -3.26 -44.38
CA PHE A 143 39.24 -4.11 -43.52
C PHE A 143 40.15 -5.02 -42.70
N GLU A 144 40.13 -4.85 -41.36
CA GLU A 144 40.40 -5.90 -40.35
C GLU A 144 39.78 -5.46 -38.99
N PRO A 145 39.50 -6.38 -38.03
CA PRO A 145 38.13 -6.82 -37.78
C PRO A 145 37.43 -6.23 -36.53
N ILE A 146 36.18 -6.67 -36.34
CA ILE A 146 35.10 -6.28 -35.41
C ILE A 146 35.18 -6.80 -33.92
N PRO A 147 36.28 -7.34 -33.33
CA PRO A 147 36.25 -7.87 -31.95
C PRO A 147 35.87 -6.89 -30.83
N ARG A 148 36.16 -5.59 -30.97
CA ARG A 148 35.87 -4.58 -29.93
C ARG A 148 34.38 -4.26 -29.78
N LEU A 149 33.59 -4.47 -30.83
CA LEU A 149 32.13 -4.31 -30.79
C LEU A 149 31.46 -5.49 -30.10
N GLN A 150 31.98 -6.70 -30.32
CA GLN A 150 31.49 -7.91 -29.64
C GLN A 150 31.78 -7.91 -28.14
N SER A 151 32.92 -7.38 -27.69
CA SER A 151 33.19 -7.25 -26.25
C SER A 151 32.22 -6.27 -25.58
N LYS A 152 31.95 -5.11 -26.21
CA LYS A 152 31.01 -4.12 -25.66
C LYS A 152 29.55 -4.58 -25.66
N LEU A 153 29.14 -5.36 -26.67
CA LEU A 153 27.82 -6.01 -26.69
C LEU A 153 27.70 -7.06 -25.59
N LYS A 154 28.78 -7.81 -25.33
CA LYS A 154 28.86 -8.74 -24.21
C LYS A 154 28.74 -8.02 -22.87
N ASP A 155 29.44 -6.89 -22.70
CA ASP A 155 29.34 -6.05 -21.50
C ASP A 155 27.91 -5.50 -21.28
N LEU A 156 27.20 -5.16 -22.37
CA LEU A 156 25.81 -4.69 -22.32
C LEU A 156 24.82 -5.79 -21.91
N VAL A 157 25.02 -7.01 -22.42
CA VAL A 157 24.21 -8.18 -22.07
C VAL A 157 24.48 -8.61 -20.62
N GLU A 158 25.74 -8.57 -20.17
CA GLU A 158 26.11 -8.83 -18.79
C GLU A 158 25.54 -7.76 -17.84
N PHE A 159 25.51 -6.49 -18.24
CA PHE A 159 24.87 -5.40 -17.50
C PHE A 159 23.35 -5.61 -17.38
N GLN A 160 22.66 -5.96 -18.47
CA GLN A 160 21.21 -6.23 -18.45
C GLN A 160 20.88 -7.42 -17.55
N SER A 161 21.71 -8.47 -17.57
CA SER A 161 21.60 -9.62 -16.66
C SER A 161 21.81 -9.20 -15.20
N ALA A 162 22.83 -8.40 -14.90
CA ALA A 162 23.12 -7.91 -13.56
C ALA A 162 22.04 -6.93 -13.04
N LEU A 163 21.44 -6.12 -13.92
CA LEU A 163 20.31 -5.24 -13.60
C LEU A 163 19.08 -6.06 -13.25
N ASN A 164 18.74 -7.06 -14.07
CA ASN A 164 17.62 -7.98 -13.81
C ASN A 164 17.84 -8.77 -12.52
N GLU A 165 19.05 -9.23 -12.25
CA GLU A 165 19.39 -9.92 -11.01
C GLU A 165 19.30 -9.00 -9.79
N ALA A 166 19.75 -7.74 -9.90
CA ALA A 166 19.64 -6.75 -8.84
C ALA A 166 18.18 -6.35 -8.56
N ILE A 167 17.38 -6.14 -9.61
CA ILE A 167 15.93 -5.89 -9.50
C ILE A 167 15.24 -7.11 -8.87
N THR A 168 15.58 -8.32 -9.31
CA THR A 168 15.00 -9.56 -8.77
C THR A 168 15.43 -9.78 -7.32
N LYS A 169 16.70 -9.54 -6.95
CA LYS A 169 17.19 -9.65 -5.58
C LYS A 169 16.57 -8.58 -4.69
N HIS A 170 16.36 -7.36 -5.18
CA HIS A 170 15.67 -6.30 -4.47
C HIS A 170 14.18 -6.63 -4.29
N ALA A 171 13.50 -7.12 -5.33
CA ALA A 171 12.13 -7.62 -5.26
C ALA A 171 11.99 -8.82 -4.30
N THR A 172 12.98 -9.72 -4.28
CA THR A 172 13.02 -10.88 -3.38
C THR A 172 13.36 -10.48 -1.95
N ALA A 173 14.23 -9.48 -1.74
CA ALA A 173 14.53 -8.92 -0.43
C ALA A 173 13.34 -8.12 0.13
N MET A 174 12.62 -7.40 -0.74
CA MET A 174 11.35 -6.75 -0.43
C MET A 174 10.27 -7.80 -0.12
N GLN A 175 10.20 -8.92 -0.85
CA GLN A 175 9.32 -10.06 -0.52
C GLN A 175 9.69 -10.79 0.78
N ARG A 176 10.96 -10.74 1.21
CA ARG A 176 11.42 -11.35 2.47
C ARG A 176 11.24 -10.43 3.69
N ILE A 177 11.13 -9.13 3.47
CA ILE A 177 10.90 -8.10 4.51
C ILE A 177 9.42 -7.70 4.58
N THR A 178 8.66 -7.93 3.50
CA THR A 178 7.22 -7.70 3.42
C THR A 178 6.58 -8.87 2.72
N THR A 179 5.76 -9.61 3.45
CA THR A 179 4.65 -10.38 2.88
C THR A 179 3.82 -9.48 1.97
N PRO A 180 3.18 -10.06 0.94
CA PRO A 180 2.56 -9.27 -0.12
C PRO A 180 1.40 -8.46 0.47
N LEU A 181 1.64 -7.16 0.70
CA LEU A 181 0.58 -6.17 0.84
C LEU A 181 -0.30 -6.28 -0.42
N PRO A 182 -1.56 -6.69 -0.30
CA PRO A 182 -2.41 -6.92 -1.48
C PRO A 182 -2.76 -5.63 -2.24
N MET A 183 -2.37 -4.46 -1.73
CA MET A 183 -2.87 -3.18 -2.24
C MET A 183 -1.86 -2.35 -3.04
N LEU A 184 -0.55 -2.61 -3.06
CA LEU A 184 0.40 -1.63 -3.63
C LEU A 184 1.60 -2.30 -4.32
N SER A 185 1.42 -2.74 -5.57
CA SER A 185 2.50 -3.27 -6.42
C SER A 185 3.30 -2.18 -7.15
N SER A 186 2.87 -0.92 -7.12
CA SER A 186 3.63 0.23 -7.62
C SER A 186 4.34 0.96 -6.46
N PRO A 187 5.67 1.13 -6.50
CA PRO A 187 6.42 1.92 -5.52
C PRO A 187 5.92 3.37 -5.38
N ILE A 188 5.34 3.94 -6.43
CA ILE A 188 4.86 5.33 -6.47
C ILE A 188 3.49 5.48 -5.80
N LEU A 189 2.55 4.57 -6.08
CA LEU A 189 1.26 4.56 -5.39
C LEU A 189 1.41 4.24 -3.90
N ARG A 190 2.45 3.46 -3.55
CA ARG A 190 2.83 3.24 -2.16
C ARG A 190 3.35 4.51 -1.49
N ALA A 191 3.99 5.40 -2.24
CA ALA A 191 4.38 6.71 -1.76
C ALA A 191 3.15 7.63 -1.62
N GLU A 192 2.29 7.72 -2.64
CA GLU A 192 1.10 8.57 -2.63
C GLU A 192 0.06 8.19 -1.56
N SER A 193 -0.17 6.90 -1.30
CA SER A 193 -1.06 6.46 -0.21
C SER A 193 -0.51 6.82 1.18
N LEU A 194 0.82 6.80 1.34
CA LEU A 194 1.48 7.27 2.56
C LEU A 194 1.40 8.79 2.70
N PHE A 195 1.27 9.53 1.60
CA PHE A 195 1.16 10.99 1.62
C PHE A 195 -0.28 11.50 1.73
N SER A 196 -1.30 10.71 1.37
CA SER A 196 -2.72 11.13 1.34
C SER A 196 -3.49 10.89 2.64
N ASN A 197 -3.05 9.97 3.50
CA ASN A 197 -3.67 9.73 4.83
C ASN A 197 -3.20 10.70 5.93
N VAL A 198 -2.61 11.81 5.52
CA VAL A 198 -1.99 12.81 6.39
C VAL A 198 -3.01 13.93 6.58
N THR A 199 -3.57 14.02 7.78
CA THR A 199 -4.63 14.99 8.14
C THR A 199 -4.18 16.43 7.93
N ASP A 200 -5.12 17.35 7.69
CA ASP A 200 -4.88 18.76 7.32
C ASP A 200 -3.94 19.56 8.26
N ARG A 201 -3.60 19.03 9.45
CA ARG A 201 -2.60 19.62 10.37
C ARG A 201 -1.15 19.18 10.13
N GLU A 202 -0.93 18.08 9.42
CA GLU A 202 0.39 17.53 9.12
C GLU A 202 0.97 18.07 7.79
N LEU A 203 0.21 18.89 7.06
CA LEU A 203 0.67 19.55 5.83
C LEU A 203 1.75 20.62 6.11
N GLU A 204 1.79 21.20 7.31
CA GLU A 204 2.73 22.26 7.68
C GLU A 204 4.17 21.75 7.96
N SER A 205 4.39 20.44 8.04
CA SER A 205 5.72 19.86 8.30
C SER A 205 6.26 18.96 7.19
N LYS A 206 5.60 18.88 6.03
CA LYS A 206 6.15 18.14 4.89
C LYS A 206 7.26 18.97 4.26
N LYS A 207 8.50 18.48 4.37
CA LYS A 207 9.52 18.85 3.39
C LYS A 207 8.95 18.52 2.01
N SER A 208 8.84 19.51 1.14
CA SER A 208 8.41 19.32 -0.24
C SER A 208 9.31 18.28 -0.92
N LEU A 209 8.83 17.65 -2.00
CA LEU A 209 9.65 16.72 -2.78
C LEU A 209 10.99 17.36 -3.20
N SER A 210 10.96 18.67 -3.49
CA SER A 210 12.12 19.52 -3.75
C SER A 210 13.09 19.59 -2.56
N GLU A 211 12.59 19.78 -1.34
CA GLU A 211 13.42 19.78 -0.13
C GLU A 211 14.01 18.41 0.23
N VAL A 212 13.32 17.32 -0.14
CA VAL A 212 13.80 15.95 0.10
C VAL A 212 14.87 15.53 -0.92
N LEU A 213 14.68 15.92 -2.18
CA LEU A 213 15.57 15.57 -3.28
C LEU A 213 16.73 16.56 -3.45
N GLU A 214 16.72 17.67 -2.68
CA GLU A 214 17.65 18.79 -2.82
C GLU A 214 17.70 19.32 -4.27
N LYS A 215 16.54 19.32 -4.93
CA LYS A 215 16.33 19.79 -6.31
C LYS A 215 15.23 20.80 -6.34
N ASP A 216 15.28 21.73 -7.28
CA ASP A 216 14.15 22.63 -7.48
C ASP A 216 12.94 21.87 -8.08
N GLU A 217 11.73 22.41 -7.89
CA GLU A 217 10.50 21.75 -8.34
C GLU A 217 10.43 21.66 -9.87
N GLU A 218 10.98 22.63 -10.60
CA GLU A 218 11.01 22.63 -12.07
C GLU A 218 11.95 21.54 -12.62
N GLU A 219 13.07 21.26 -11.95
CA GLU A 219 14.02 20.19 -12.26
C GLU A 219 13.40 18.82 -11.99
N ILE A 220 12.62 18.70 -10.90
CA ILE A 220 11.86 17.47 -10.60
C ILE A 220 10.77 17.24 -11.65
N GLU A 221 9.98 18.27 -11.98
CA GLU A 221 8.97 18.18 -13.04
C GLU A 221 9.61 17.84 -14.38
N HIS A 222 10.74 18.45 -14.72
CA HIS A 222 11.47 18.15 -15.95
C HIS A 222 12.06 16.73 -15.96
N GLU A 223 12.56 16.21 -14.84
CA GLU A 223 13.00 14.82 -14.74
C GLU A 223 11.84 13.82 -14.82
N ILE A 224 10.70 14.11 -14.18
CA ILE A 224 9.49 13.29 -14.29
C ILE A 224 9.00 13.29 -15.73
N GLN A 225 8.93 14.47 -16.36
CA GLN A 225 8.55 14.63 -17.75
C GLN A 225 9.53 13.87 -18.66
N PHE A 226 10.83 14.01 -18.46
CA PHE A 226 11.85 13.28 -19.21
C PHE A 226 11.73 11.75 -19.03
N ILE A 227 11.53 11.26 -17.81
CA ILE A 227 11.31 9.83 -17.53
C ILE A 227 10.03 9.33 -18.20
N SER A 228 8.96 10.14 -18.17
CA SER A 228 7.67 9.83 -18.78
C SER A 228 7.77 9.76 -20.32
N GLU A 229 8.52 10.68 -20.92
CA GLU A 229 8.74 10.76 -22.37
C GLU A 229 9.68 9.65 -22.88
N GLN A 230 10.62 9.20 -22.04
CA GLN A 230 11.54 8.12 -22.39
C GLN A 230 11.01 6.72 -22.04
N ASN A 231 9.93 6.61 -21.25
CA ASN A 231 9.35 5.33 -20.82
C ASN A 231 7.83 5.30 -21.00
N GLU A 232 7.35 5.33 -22.25
CA GLU A 232 5.93 5.11 -22.56
C GLU A 232 5.38 3.87 -21.83
N ASP A 233 6.16 2.78 -21.77
CA ASP A 233 5.81 1.54 -21.06
C ASP A 233 5.51 1.74 -19.56
N PHE A 234 6.17 2.71 -18.91
CA PHE A 234 5.95 3.02 -17.50
C PHE A 234 4.59 3.69 -17.29
N LEU A 235 4.27 4.69 -18.11
CA LEU A 235 2.99 5.39 -18.06
C LEU A 235 1.84 4.43 -18.37
N PHE A 236 1.98 3.58 -19.40
CA PHE A 236 1.00 2.55 -19.74
C PHE A 236 0.71 1.60 -18.56
N ASN A 237 1.74 1.16 -17.84
CA ASN A 237 1.56 0.25 -16.71
C ASN A 237 0.93 0.93 -15.49
N PHE A 238 1.23 2.22 -15.29
CA PHE A 238 0.63 3.01 -14.21
C PHE A 238 -0.88 3.20 -14.46
N GLU A 239 -1.26 3.70 -15.64
CA GLU A 239 -2.67 3.86 -16.02
C GLU A 239 -3.42 2.52 -15.99
N ALA A 240 -2.77 1.44 -16.44
CA ALA A 240 -3.36 0.11 -16.39
C ALA A 240 -3.63 -0.35 -14.95
N TYR A 241 -2.72 -0.04 -14.04
CA TYR A 241 -2.91 -0.34 -12.63
C TYR A 241 -4.10 0.43 -12.06
N GLU A 242 -4.23 1.73 -12.37
CA GLU A 242 -5.36 2.55 -11.90
C GLU A 242 -6.70 1.99 -12.37
N HIS A 243 -6.82 1.66 -13.67
CA HIS A 243 -8.04 1.05 -14.21
C HIS A 243 -8.40 -0.28 -13.55
N LEU A 244 -7.39 -1.13 -13.31
CA LEU A 244 -7.61 -2.41 -12.62
C LEU A 244 -8.03 -2.18 -11.17
N TYR A 245 -7.39 -1.26 -10.47
CA TYR A 245 -7.68 -0.92 -9.07
C TYR A 245 -9.12 -0.41 -8.92
N ASP A 246 -9.55 0.50 -9.79
CA ASP A 246 -10.91 1.04 -9.80
C ASP A 246 -11.95 -0.06 -10.04
N LEU A 247 -11.67 -0.98 -10.98
CA LEU A 247 -12.53 -2.12 -11.22
C LEU A 247 -12.62 -3.02 -9.98
N GLU A 248 -11.49 -3.38 -9.36
CA GLU A 248 -11.50 -4.23 -8.18
C GLU A 248 -12.28 -3.58 -7.03
N ARG A 249 -12.08 -2.28 -6.80
CA ARG A 249 -12.83 -1.52 -5.79
C ARG A 249 -14.32 -1.53 -6.09
N TYR A 250 -14.70 -1.35 -7.35
CA TYR A 250 -16.09 -1.43 -7.79
C TYR A 250 -16.70 -2.82 -7.52
N LEU A 251 -15.99 -3.89 -7.89
CA LEU A 251 -16.42 -5.28 -7.67
C LEU A 251 -16.52 -5.62 -6.18
N ARG A 252 -15.57 -5.15 -5.35
CA ARG A 252 -15.63 -5.29 -3.88
C ARG A 252 -16.89 -4.64 -3.33
N GLY A 253 -17.22 -3.42 -3.78
CA GLY A 253 -18.45 -2.72 -3.39
C GLY A 253 -19.72 -3.52 -3.74
N LEU A 254 -19.79 -4.06 -4.96
CA LEU A 254 -20.90 -4.92 -5.40
C LEU A 254 -21.03 -6.18 -4.52
N ILE A 255 -19.93 -6.88 -4.27
CA ILE A 255 -19.90 -8.08 -3.41
C ILE A 255 -20.30 -7.72 -1.98
N GLN A 256 -19.80 -6.61 -1.45
CA GLN A 256 -20.11 -6.17 -0.08
C GLN A 256 -21.61 -5.92 0.10
N VAL A 257 -22.24 -5.21 -0.85
CA VAL A 257 -23.66 -4.86 -0.78
C VAL A 257 -24.57 -6.06 -1.10
N ARG A 258 -24.25 -6.86 -2.12
CA ARG A 258 -25.15 -7.91 -2.62
C ARG A 258 -24.94 -9.27 -1.99
N ILE A 259 -23.71 -9.57 -1.57
CA ILE A 259 -23.32 -10.89 -1.08
C ILE A 259 -23.06 -10.83 0.42
N ILE A 260 -22.10 -10.01 0.87
CA ILE A 260 -21.62 -10.06 2.26
C ILE A 260 -22.67 -9.50 3.22
N GLY A 261 -23.16 -8.29 2.97
CA GLY A 261 -24.12 -7.59 3.82
C GLY A 261 -25.37 -8.41 4.15
N PRO A 262 -26.10 -8.95 3.15
CA PRO A 262 -27.31 -9.74 3.39
C PRO A 262 -27.05 -11.15 3.96
N ASN A 263 -25.83 -11.69 3.83
CA ASN A 263 -25.52 -13.07 4.18
C ASN A 263 -24.48 -13.20 5.32
N LYS A 264 -24.34 -12.19 6.20
CA LYS A 264 -23.33 -12.19 7.29
C LYS A 264 -23.34 -13.47 8.14
N SER A 265 -24.50 -14.04 8.42
CA SER A 265 -24.65 -15.28 9.21
C SER A 265 -24.36 -16.56 8.42
N ASN A 266 -24.20 -16.47 7.10
CA ASN A 266 -24.07 -17.62 6.21
C ASN A 266 -23.08 -17.38 5.05
N LEU A 267 -21.98 -16.68 5.33
CA LEU A 267 -21.00 -16.30 4.32
C LEU A 267 -20.32 -17.49 3.64
N GLU A 268 -20.09 -18.57 4.36
CA GLU A 268 -19.41 -19.79 3.86
C GLU A 268 -20.13 -20.44 2.67
N ASN A 269 -21.45 -20.27 2.60
CA ASN A 269 -22.27 -20.72 1.47
C ASN A 269 -22.13 -19.83 0.23
N LYS A 270 -21.64 -18.59 0.39
CA LYS A 270 -21.50 -17.59 -0.69
C LYS A 270 -20.06 -17.34 -1.11
N ILE A 271 -19.11 -17.49 -0.19
CA ILE A 271 -17.67 -17.27 -0.38
C ILE A 271 -16.96 -18.52 0.13
N PRO A 272 -15.99 -19.10 -0.61
CA PRO A 272 -15.26 -20.28 -0.13
C PRO A 272 -14.63 -20.03 1.25
N PRO A 273 -14.77 -20.97 2.22
CA PRO A 273 -14.18 -20.81 3.54
C PRO A 273 -12.66 -20.60 3.49
N GLU A 274 -11.96 -21.28 2.57
CA GLU A 274 -10.51 -21.09 2.41
C GLU A 274 -10.13 -19.63 2.13
N MET A 275 -10.91 -18.92 1.30
CA MET A 275 -10.66 -17.53 0.98
C MET A 275 -10.89 -16.62 2.19
N ILE A 276 -11.93 -16.88 2.98
CA ILE A 276 -12.22 -16.11 4.20
C ILE A 276 -11.05 -16.24 5.18
N GLU A 277 -10.52 -17.45 5.36
CA GLU A 277 -9.37 -17.69 6.24
C GLU A 277 -8.10 -17.01 5.72
N GLU A 278 -7.86 -17.03 4.41
CA GLU A 278 -6.76 -16.28 3.81
C GLU A 278 -6.86 -14.77 4.04
N TRP A 279 -8.06 -14.19 3.88
CA TRP A 279 -8.28 -12.76 4.13
C TRP A 279 -8.06 -12.39 5.60
N LYS A 280 -8.52 -13.23 6.53
CA LYS A 280 -8.26 -13.05 7.97
C LYS A 280 -6.77 -13.10 8.26
N SER A 281 -6.06 -14.06 7.67
CA SER A 281 -4.61 -14.18 7.83
C SER A 281 -3.87 -12.94 7.33
N ARG A 282 -4.24 -12.41 6.15
CA ARG A 282 -3.68 -11.16 5.60
C ARG A 282 -3.98 -9.97 6.51
N LYS A 283 -5.20 -9.87 7.04
CA LYS A 283 -5.62 -8.82 7.98
C LYS A 283 -4.83 -8.87 9.29
N GLU A 284 -4.72 -10.05 9.91
CA GLU A 284 -3.97 -10.22 11.15
C GLU A 284 -2.48 -9.89 10.98
N GLU A 285 -1.92 -10.18 9.81
CA GLU A 285 -0.56 -9.82 9.48
C GLU A 285 -0.38 -8.30 9.33
N GLU A 286 -1.31 -7.63 8.66
CA GLU A 286 -1.31 -6.18 8.51
C GLU A 286 -1.50 -5.46 9.86
N GLU A 287 -2.40 -5.94 10.72
CA GLU A 287 -2.63 -5.40 12.06
C GLU A 287 -1.42 -5.52 13.00
N LYS A 288 -0.47 -6.42 12.71
CA LYS A 288 0.81 -6.50 13.45
C LYS A 288 1.76 -5.38 13.04
N ASN A 289 1.52 -4.71 11.92
CA ASN A 289 2.34 -3.60 11.45
C ASN A 289 1.90 -2.28 12.11
N PRO A 290 2.70 -1.69 13.01
CA PRO A 290 2.33 -0.47 13.73
C PRO A 290 2.30 0.79 12.85
N LEU A 291 2.68 0.68 11.57
CA LEU A 291 2.68 1.78 10.61
C LEU A 291 1.37 1.86 9.80
N ILE A 292 0.49 0.87 9.91
CA ILE A 292 -0.74 0.79 9.11
C ILE A 292 -1.94 1.00 10.03
N ASP A 293 -2.75 2.01 9.74
CA ASP A 293 -4.03 2.22 10.41
C ASP A 293 -5.07 1.28 9.75
N GLY A 294 -5.26 0.10 10.36
CA GLY A 294 -5.91 -1.06 9.74
C GLY A 294 -7.41 -1.17 9.99
N ASN A 295 -8.20 -0.12 9.75
CA ASN A 295 -9.66 -0.22 9.87
C ASN A 295 -10.35 -0.62 8.54
N TYR A 296 -9.77 -1.59 7.83
CA TYR A 296 -10.33 -2.12 6.59
C TYR A 296 -11.31 -3.27 6.85
N GLU A 297 -12.34 -3.37 6.00
CA GLU A 297 -13.26 -4.50 6.02
C GLU A 297 -12.58 -5.77 5.51
N LEU A 298 -13.11 -6.95 5.85
CA LEU A 298 -12.45 -8.21 5.47
C LEU A 298 -12.33 -8.39 3.95
N ILE A 299 -13.31 -7.89 3.18
CA ILE A 299 -13.31 -7.93 1.72
C ILE A 299 -12.20 -7.07 1.09
N ASP A 300 -11.67 -6.08 1.80
CA ASP A 300 -10.56 -5.27 1.30
C ASP A 300 -9.26 -6.07 1.18
N TYR A 301 -9.16 -7.20 1.88
CA TYR A 301 -8.03 -8.13 1.79
C TYR A 301 -8.15 -9.15 0.65
N SER A 302 -9.22 -9.08 -0.15
CA SER A 302 -9.41 -9.94 -1.33
C SER A 302 -8.61 -9.43 -2.52
N ASP A 303 -8.07 -10.31 -3.35
CA ASP A 303 -7.45 -9.95 -4.62
C ASP A 303 -8.39 -10.12 -5.83
N PHE A 304 -7.94 -9.77 -7.04
CA PHE A 304 -8.73 -9.97 -8.27
C PHE A 304 -9.26 -11.40 -8.45
N THR A 305 -8.43 -12.39 -8.11
CA THR A 305 -8.74 -13.81 -8.28
C THR A 305 -9.88 -14.21 -7.36
N ASP A 306 -9.81 -13.76 -6.11
CA ASP A 306 -10.83 -13.91 -5.10
C ASP A 306 -12.18 -13.33 -5.59
N LEU A 307 -12.17 -12.09 -6.06
CA LEU A 307 -13.37 -11.42 -6.57
C LEU A 307 -14.01 -12.22 -7.71
N LYS A 308 -13.22 -12.63 -8.70
CA LYS A 308 -13.67 -13.46 -9.82
C LYS A 308 -14.32 -14.77 -9.33
N HIS A 309 -13.69 -15.49 -8.42
CA HIS A 309 -14.23 -16.74 -7.87
C HIS A 309 -15.55 -16.55 -7.12
N ILE A 310 -15.74 -15.41 -6.46
CA ILE A 310 -17.01 -15.09 -5.79
C ILE A 310 -18.13 -14.91 -6.82
N PHE A 311 -17.87 -14.24 -7.94
CA PHE A 311 -18.85 -14.12 -9.03
C PHE A 311 -19.18 -15.48 -9.67
N GLU A 312 -18.20 -16.36 -9.82
CA GLU A 312 -18.37 -17.72 -10.37
C GLU A 312 -19.13 -18.66 -9.42
N LYS A 313 -19.13 -18.41 -8.11
CA LYS A 313 -19.60 -19.37 -7.12
C LYS A 313 -21.12 -19.61 -7.17
N GLY A 314 -21.47 -20.82 -7.60
CA GLY A 314 -22.78 -21.44 -7.39
C GLY A 314 -23.95 -20.62 -7.94
N ARG A 315 -24.79 -20.11 -7.03
CA ARG A 315 -25.99 -19.33 -7.36
C ARG A 315 -25.83 -17.85 -6.99
N ASN A 316 -24.60 -17.34 -6.90
CA ASN A 316 -24.37 -15.92 -6.57
C ASN A 316 -24.96 -14.99 -7.64
N TYR A 317 -25.01 -15.41 -8.92
CA TYR A 317 -25.70 -14.64 -9.98
C TYR A 317 -27.15 -14.26 -9.63
N LYS A 318 -27.85 -15.10 -8.85
CA LYS A 318 -29.23 -14.83 -8.44
C LYS A 318 -29.37 -13.60 -7.53
N LEU A 319 -28.29 -13.20 -6.87
CA LEU A 319 -28.25 -12.02 -6.00
C LEU A 319 -28.17 -10.70 -6.79
N PHE A 320 -27.99 -10.81 -8.12
CA PHE A 320 -27.89 -9.71 -9.05
C PHE A 320 -28.99 -9.74 -10.12
N GLU A 321 -29.94 -10.69 -10.06
CA GLU A 321 -31.00 -10.87 -11.08
C GLU A 321 -31.94 -9.66 -11.21
N ASP A 322 -32.01 -8.82 -10.17
CA ASP A 322 -32.79 -7.59 -10.17
C ASP A 322 -32.07 -6.40 -10.86
N ILE A 323 -30.76 -6.52 -11.12
CA ILE A 323 -29.99 -5.53 -11.88
C ILE A 323 -29.74 -6.07 -13.28
N ILE A 324 -29.20 -7.29 -13.38
CA ILE A 324 -28.73 -7.85 -14.64
C ILE A 324 -29.26 -9.25 -14.87
N ASN A 325 -29.58 -9.54 -16.14
CA ASN A 325 -29.97 -10.87 -16.54
C ASN A 325 -28.77 -11.84 -16.51
N GLN A 326 -29.07 -13.14 -16.60
CA GLN A 326 -28.06 -14.19 -16.54
C GLN A 326 -27.04 -14.13 -17.70
N GLU A 327 -27.44 -13.65 -18.88
CA GLU A 327 -26.54 -13.54 -20.04
C GLU A 327 -25.50 -12.44 -19.85
N HIS A 328 -25.93 -11.28 -19.33
CA HIS A 328 -25.03 -10.19 -18.95
C HIS A 328 -24.10 -10.60 -17.82
N PHE A 329 -24.60 -11.34 -16.82
CA PHE A 329 -23.75 -11.87 -15.74
C PHE A 329 -22.67 -12.82 -16.27
N LYS A 330 -23.01 -13.70 -17.22
CA LYS A 330 -22.03 -14.56 -17.90
C LYS A 330 -21.01 -13.75 -18.71
N ALA A 331 -21.44 -12.66 -19.34
CA ALA A 331 -20.54 -11.77 -20.07
C ALA A 331 -19.53 -11.07 -19.13
N VAL A 332 -19.94 -10.69 -17.91
CA VAL A 332 -19.04 -10.18 -16.87
C VAL A 332 -17.99 -11.24 -16.50
N ILE A 333 -18.40 -12.46 -16.18
CA ILE A 333 -17.47 -13.55 -15.83
C ILE A 333 -16.47 -13.80 -16.97
N SER A 334 -16.94 -13.86 -18.22
CA SER A 334 -16.06 -14.04 -19.39
C SER A 334 -15.00 -12.95 -19.46
N LYS A 335 -15.38 -11.68 -19.26
CA LYS A 335 -14.44 -10.56 -19.25
C LYS A 335 -13.43 -10.67 -18.11
N LEU A 336 -13.88 -11.02 -16.89
CA LEU A 336 -12.97 -11.23 -15.75
C LEU A 336 -11.94 -12.34 -16.02
N HIS A 337 -12.32 -13.43 -16.70
CA HIS A 337 -11.38 -14.46 -17.12
C HIS A 337 -10.35 -13.93 -18.13
N GLU A 338 -10.79 -13.15 -19.10
CA GLU A 338 -9.91 -12.61 -20.14
C GLU A 338 -8.96 -11.51 -19.61
N MET A 339 -9.31 -10.86 -18.49
CA MET A 339 -8.45 -9.89 -17.80
C MET A 339 -7.35 -10.55 -16.97
N ASP A 340 -7.51 -11.81 -16.55
CA ASP A 340 -6.58 -12.51 -15.65
C ASP A 340 -5.10 -12.49 -16.13
N PRO A 341 -4.78 -12.71 -17.42
CA PRO A 341 -3.42 -12.60 -17.92
C PRO A 341 -2.86 -11.16 -17.88
N ILE A 342 -3.70 -10.16 -18.13
CA ILE A 342 -3.33 -8.74 -18.10
C ILE A 342 -3.03 -8.34 -16.65
N ARG A 343 -3.92 -8.70 -15.72
CA ARG A 343 -3.72 -8.49 -14.28
C ARG A 343 -2.41 -9.11 -13.78
N LYS A 344 -2.09 -10.33 -14.21
CA LYS A 344 -0.82 -10.98 -13.86
C LYS A 344 0.39 -10.19 -14.34
N LYS A 345 0.35 -9.61 -15.54
CA LYS A 345 1.43 -8.73 -16.02
C LYS A 345 1.58 -7.49 -15.14
N ILE A 346 0.46 -6.80 -14.85
CA ILE A 346 0.43 -5.61 -13.99
C ILE A 346 1.01 -5.92 -12.60
N ALA A 347 0.55 -7.00 -11.96
CA ALA A 347 0.99 -7.41 -10.63
C ALA A 347 2.49 -7.76 -10.55
N HIS A 348 3.10 -8.12 -11.68
CA HIS A 348 4.53 -8.40 -11.79
C HIS A 348 5.31 -7.27 -12.48
N SER A 349 4.71 -6.08 -12.61
CA SER A 349 5.31 -4.90 -13.27
C SER A 349 5.90 -5.21 -14.65
N ARG A 350 5.24 -6.11 -15.40
CA ARG A 350 5.66 -6.50 -16.74
C ARG A 350 5.03 -5.56 -17.78
N PRO A 351 5.76 -5.15 -18.83
CA PRO A 351 5.21 -4.31 -19.88
C PRO A 351 3.94 -4.89 -20.51
N LEU A 352 2.92 -4.05 -20.63
CA LEU A 352 1.71 -4.33 -21.39
C LEU A 352 1.90 -3.91 -22.85
N SER A 353 1.34 -4.68 -23.77
CA SER A 353 1.14 -4.19 -25.13
C SER A 353 -0.05 -3.24 -25.19
N LYS A 354 -0.05 -2.31 -26.16
CA LYS A 354 -1.19 -1.41 -26.41
C LYS A 354 -2.53 -2.15 -26.52
N LYS A 355 -2.55 -3.31 -27.19
CA LYS A 355 -3.76 -4.15 -27.31
C LYS A 355 -4.27 -4.68 -25.97
N GLU A 356 -3.37 -5.02 -25.05
CA GLU A 356 -3.74 -5.49 -23.71
C GLU A 356 -4.29 -4.34 -22.87
N PHE A 357 -3.68 -3.16 -22.98
CA PHE A 357 -4.17 -1.94 -22.34
C PHE A 357 -5.56 -1.54 -22.84
N ASP A 358 -5.75 -1.44 -24.15
CA ASP A 358 -7.04 -1.09 -24.76
C ASP A 358 -8.13 -2.09 -24.33
N ARG A 359 -7.78 -3.38 -24.22
CA ARG A 359 -8.68 -4.44 -23.76
C ARG A 359 -9.03 -4.30 -22.27
N LEU A 360 -8.07 -3.91 -21.43
CA LEU A 360 -8.32 -3.64 -20.02
C LEU A 360 -9.34 -2.52 -19.84
N ILE A 361 -9.16 -1.40 -20.55
CA ILE A 361 -10.08 -0.26 -20.52
C ILE A 361 -11.47 -0.69 -20.99
N LEU A 362 -11.56 -1.33 -22.15
CA LEU A 362 -12.81 -1.81 -22.71
C LEU A 362 -13.57 -2.71 -21.73
N TYR A 363 -12.89 -3.67 -21.11
CA TYR A 363 -13.55 -4.60 -20.18
C TYR A 363 -13.96 -3.92 -18.87
N THR A 364 -13.16 -2.98 -18.37
CA THR A 364 -13.50 -2.19 -17.19
C THR A 364 -14.75 -1.35 -17.43
N GLU A 365 -14.83 -0.69 -18.58
CA GLU A 365 -16.01 0.09 -18.98
C GLU A 365 -17.24 -0.78 -19.20
N ASP A 366 -17.11 -1.89 -19.93
CA ASP A 366 -18.23 -2.78 -20.23
C ASP A 366 -18.82 -3.37 -18.96
N ILE A 367 -17.97 -3.84 -18.03
CA ILE A 367 -18.43 -4.36 -16.73
C ILE A 367 -19.15 -3.26 -15.95
N SER A 368 -18.58 -2.06 -15.90
CA SER A 368 -19.18 -0.93 -15.20
C SER A 368 -20.53 -0.50 -15.80
N LYS A 369 -20.68 -0.55 -17.12
CA LYS A 369 -21.94 -0.24 -17.82
C LYS A 369 -23.01 -1.30 -17.50
N ILE A 370 -22.64 -2.58 -17.56
CA ILE A 370 -23.57 -3.70 -17.31
C ILE A 370 -24.29 -3.57 -15.95
N PHE A 371 -23.61 -3.11 -14.91
CA PHE A 371 -24.17 -3.00 -13.55
C PHE A 371 -24.75 -1.61 -13.20
N LYS A 372 -24.64 -0.62 -14.10
CA LYS A 372 -25.21 0.72 -13.91
C LYS A 372 -26.62 0.86 -14.52
N ASP A 373 -26.93 0.04 -15.51
CA ASP A 373 -28.26 -0.13 -16.08
C ASP A 373 -29.12 -1.04 -15.20
#